data_AF-A0A1Y1ZH92-F1
#
_entry.id   AF-A0A1Y1ZH92-F1
#
_cell.length_a   1.000
_cell.length_b   1.000
_cell.length_c   1.000
_cell.angle_alpha   90.00
_cell.angle_beta   90.00
_cell.angle_gamma   90.00
#
_symmetry.space_group_name_H-M   'P 1'
#
loop_
_entity.id
_entity.type
_entity.pdbx_description
1 polymer ?
#
loop_
_entity_poly.entity_id
_entity_poly.type
_entity_poly.pdbx_seq_one_letter_code
_entity_poly.pdbx_strand_id
1 'polypeptide(L)'
;MKYSQSIALFVTLFFLNVFGYKTDFNLEGAIKLKIDSCKTDADCKKDYQTRCLISEEDNKGYCISTLYCHEDNCVFESTEEKNDTKKEDPVIVNYEPVSYGYFHFNNGQTPTIILESCSKEEAALEKCYTRECSKNEQCFSGVCQNKVCISNKKSPLYICSNDKSIFKGVEEDDIFKTDSLTCKLDEEQVCKDDSDCGCGSCKNVDNTQICSLQKTKNLTFTFICGIMACAFIVFYISWKSCINIKHRKTQKDLKIKYEMEEAFLNHHNSRNYVELEDVDDYDINEEKKKFKYYNSFN
;
A
#
# COMPACT_ATOMS: atom_id res chain seq x y z
N MET A 1 27.32 -8.11 7.11
CA MET A 1 26.61 -7.79 8.38
C MET A 1 25.69 -6.57 8.31
N LYS A 2 25.87 -5.57 7.42
CA LYS A 2 24.97 -4.39 7.39
C LYS A 2 23.55 -4.66 6.87
N TYR A 3 23.34 -5.71 6.07
CA TYR A 3 22.02 -6.02 5.48
C TYR A 3 21.03 -6.67 6.45
N SER A 4 21.47 -7.47 7.44
CA SER A 4 20.51 -8.15 8.34
C SER A 4 19.90 -7.22 9.39
N GLN A 5 20.61 -6.14 9.75
CA GLN A 5 20.07 -5.12 10.66
C GLN A 5 18.98 -4.26 10.00
N SER A 6 19.06 -4.03 8.68
CA SER A 6 18.02 -3.30 7.94
C SER A 6 16.74 -4.11 7.79
N ILE A 7 16.84 -5.44 7.65
CA ILE A 7 15.67 -6.33 7.55
C ILE A 7 14.94 -6.41 8.90
N ALA A 8 15.67 -6.50 10.02
CA ALA A 8 15.06 -6.53 11.35
C ALA A 8 14.27 -5.25 11.67
N LEU A 9 14.76 -4.08 11.25
CA LEU A 9 14.10 -2.79 11.47
C LEU A 9 12.84 -2.62 10.60
N PHE A 10 12.83 -3.20 9.39
CA PHE A 10 11.64 -3.28 8.56
C PHE A 10 10.59 -4.22 9.18
N VAL A 11 10.98 -5.36 9.73
CA VAL A 11 10.03 -6.34 10.31
C VAL A 11 9.35 -5.81 11.58
N THR A 12 10.02 -4.98 12.39
CA THR A 12 9.40 -4.41 13.60
C THR A 12 8.41 -3.27 13.33
N LEU A 13 8.47 -2.62 12.16
CA LEU A 13 7.60 -1.49 11.82
C LEU A 13 6.22 -1.91 11.25
N PHE A 14 5.97 -3.21 11.03
CA PHE A 14 4.72 -3.67 10.40
C PHE A 14 3.59 -4.04 11.39
N PHE A 15 3.81 -3.90 12.70
CA PHE A 15 2.80 -4.20 13.70
C PHE A 15 2.30 -2.91 14.37
N LEU A 16 1.75 -1.99 13.58
CA LEU A 16 0.94 -0.91 14.15
C LEU A 16 -0.38 -1.52 14.60
N ASN A 17 -0.55 -1.64 15.92
CA ASN A 17 -1.85 -1.99 16.48
C ASN A 17 -2.76 -0.77 16.33
N VAL A 18 -3.95 -0.99 15.78
CA VAL A 18 -5.02 0.00 15.79
C VAL A 18 -5.94 -0.36 16.94
N PHE A 19 -6.31 0.65 17.72
CA PHE A 19 -7.19 0.54 18.87
C PHE A 19 -8.53 1.20 18.56
N GLY A 20 -9.58 0.68 19.15
CA GLY A 20 -10.94 1.14 19.04
C GLY A 20 -11.48 1.56 20.38
N TYR A 21 -12.29 2.60 20.36
CA TYR A 21 -12.88 3.15 21.57
C TYR A 21 -14.35 3.42 21.32
N LYS A 22 -15.20 3.00 22.27
CA LYS A 22 -16.61 3.38 22.24
C LYS A 22 -16.74 4.88 22.46
N THR A 23 -17.76 5.45 21.83
CA THR A 23 -18.17 6.83 22.06
C THR A 23 -19.48 6.87 22.82
N ASP A 24 -19.80 8.03 23.37
CA ASP A 24 -21.13 8.33 23.91
C ASP A 24 -22.16 8.65 22.81
N PHE A 25 -21.76 8.60 21.54
CA PHE A 25 -22.64 8.88 20.41
C PHE A 25 -23.31 7.61 19.92
N ASN A 26 -24.57 7.77 19.53
CA ASN A 26 -25.30 6.87 18.67
C ASN A 26 -25.32 7.44 17.23
N LEU A 27 -25.91 6.73 16.26
CA LEU A 27 -25.91 7.18 14.86
C LEU A 27 -26.51 8.58 14.68
N GLU A 28 -27.63 8.87 15.36
CA GLU A 28 -28.28 10.18 15.28
C GLU A 28 -27.38 11.30 15.87
N GLY A 29 -26.69 11.00 16.98
CA GLY A 29 -25.72 11.88 17.60
C GLY A 29 -24.52 12.14 16.69
N ALA A 30 -24.03 11.12 15.99
CA ALA A 30 -22.95 11.25 15.01
C ALA A 30 -23.34 12.15 13.83
N ILE A 31 -24.54 12.00 13.27
CA ILE A 31 -25.04 12.86 12.17
C ILE A 31 -25.14 14.33 12.60
N LYS A 32 -25.53 14.59 13.85
CA LYS A 32 -25.65 15.94 14.42
C LYS A 32 -24.32 16.52 14.90
N LEU A 33 -23.25 15.74 14.86
CA LEU A 33 -21.95 16.15 15.37
C LEU A 33 -21.38 17.28 14.51
N LYS A 34 -21.06 18.40 15.17
CA LYS A 34 -20.35 19.50 14.54
C LYS A 34 -18.84 19.25 14.66
N ILE A 35 -18.16 19.41 13.53
CA ILE A 35 -16.72 19.28 13.45
C ILE A 35 -16.06 20.59 13.83
N ASP A 36 -15.00 20.51 14.63
CA ASP A 36 -14.24 21.69 15.03
C ASP A 36 -13.39 22.18 13.86
N SER A 37 -13.35 23.50 13.67
CA SER A 37 -12.40 24.14 12.75
C SER A 37 -10.98 24.06 13.31
N CYS A 38 -9.98 23.91 12.45
CA CYS A 38 -8.58 23.81 12.82
C CYS A 38 -7.68 24.63 11.88
N LYS A 39 -6.47 24.91 12.33
CA LYS A 39 -5.37 25.45 11.51
C LYS A 39 -4.21 24.46 11.42
N THR A 40 -4.08 23.62 12.44
CA THR A 40 -3.04 22.59 12.56
C THR A 40 -3.64 21.35 13.22
N ASP A 41 -2.95 20.21 13.11
CA ASP A 41 -3.39 18.95 13.76
C ASP A 41 -3.54 19.11 15.29
N ALA A 42 -2.76 19.99 15.91
CA ALA A 42 -2.83 20.23 17.36
C ALA A 42 -4.14 20.90 17.82
N ASP A 43 -4.91 21.48 16.90
CA ASP A 43 -6.22 22.06 17.22
C ASP A 43 -7.30 20.96 17.37
N CYS A 44 -7.06 19.77 16.82
CA CYS A 44 -7.96 18.61 16.86
C CYS A 44 -7.80 17.85 18.17
N LYS A 45 -8.33 18.42 19.25
CA LYS A 45 -8.14 17.94 20.63
C LYS A 45 -9.05 16.79 21.02
N LYS A 46 -10.09 16.51 20.23
CA LYS A 46 -11.07 15.48 20.57
C LYS A 46 -10.56 14.11 20.16
N ASP A 47 -10.90 13.13 20.97
CA ASP A 47 -10.38 11.77 20.85
C ASP A 47 -10.65 11.09 19.50
N TYR A 48 -11.77 11.43 18.88
CA TYR A 48 -12.23 10.89 17.59
C TYR A 48 -11.84 11.78 16.40
N GLN A 49 -11.05 12.83 16.63
CA GLN A 49 -10.52 13.71 15.58
C GLN A 49 -9.04 13.40 15.37
N THR A 50 -8.65 13.03 14.15
CA THR A 50 -7.32 12.45 13.89
C THR A 50 -6.32 13.46 13.34
N ARG A 51 -6.76 14.40 12.49
CA ARG A 51 -5.89 15.39 11.83
C ARG A 51 -6.69 16.58 11.31
N CYS A 52 -6.02 17.66 10.97
CA CYS A 52 -6.60 18.84 10.35
C CYS A 52 -6.56 18.74 8.82
N LEU A 53 -7.72 18.83 8.17
CA LEU A 53 -7.83 18.92 6.72
C LEU A 53 -8.12 20.36 6.32
N ILE A 54 -7.18 21.00 5.63
CA ILE A 54 -7.33 22.37 5.11
C ILE A 54 -7.79 22.28 3.66
N SER A 55 -8.96 22.85 3.38
CA SER A 55 -9.49 22.95 2.02
C SER A 55 -8.66 23.93 1.19
N GLU A 56 -8.31 23.54 -0.04
CA GLU A 56 -7.57 24.39 -0.98
C GLU A 56 -8.42 25.56 -1.49
N GLU A 57 -9.74 25.40 -1.56
CA GLU A 57 -10.65 26.40 -2.16
C GLU A 57 -10.87 27.61 -1.27
N ASP A 58 -11.06 27.39 0.04
CA ASP A 58 -11.44 28.44 0.99
C ASP A 58 -10.46 28.65 2.14
N ASN A 59 -9.34 27.89 2.16
CA ASN A 59 -8.33 27.88 3.22
C ASN A 59 -8.90 27.68 4.63
N LYS A 60 -10.07 27.05 4.76
CA LYS A 60 -10.62 26.67 6.07
C LYS A 60 -10.21 25.24 6.40
N GLY A 61 -9.72 25.05 7.62
CA GLY A 61 -9.39 23.74 8.15
C GLY A 61 -10.51 23.17 9.01
N TYR A 62 -10.77 21.88 8.86
CA TYR A 62 -11.69 21.11 9.69
C TYR A 62 -11.02 19.82 10.17
N CYS A 63 -11.27 19.45 11.43
CA CYS A 63 -10.73 18.21 11.96
C CYS A 63 -11.40 16.99 11.31
N ILE A 64 -10.62 16.04 10.83
CA ILE A 64 -11.15 14.77 10.30
C ILE A 64 -11.58 13.89 11.45
N SER A 65 -12.79 13.34 11.34
CA SER A 65 -13.31 12.31 12.22
C SER A 65 -13.94 11.19 11.40
N THR A 66 -13.72 9.95 11.83
CA THR A 66 -14.35 8.76 11.26
C THR A 66 -14.89 7.91 12.40
N LEU A 67 -16.20 7.66 12.39
CA LEU A 67 -16.91 6.83 13.34
C LEU A 67 -17.55 5.65 12.60
N TYR A 68 -17.58 4.49 13.25
CA TYR A 68 -18.30 3.32 12.79
C TYR A 68 -19.49 3.11 13.73
N CYS A 69 -20.70 3.20 13.20
CA CYS A 69 -21.92 3.33 13.98
C CYS A 69 -22.94 2.24 13.63
N HIS A 70 -23.50 1.64 14.67
CA HIS A 70 -24.85 1.07 14.62
C HIS A 70 -25.86 2.09 15.15
N GLU A 71 -27.14 1.74 15.16
CA GLU A 71 -28.22 2.64 15.63
C GLU A 71 -27.95 3.17 17.04
N ASP A 72 -27.50 2.31 17.95
CA ASP A 72 -27.38 2.61 19.38
C ASP A 72 -25.97 3.04 19.82
N ASN A 73 -24.93 2.71 19.07
CA ASN A 73 -23.54 2.94 19.49
C ASN A 73 -22.59 3.20 18.32
N CYS A 74 -21.61 4.07 18.57
CA CYS A 74 -20.52 4.35 17.65
C CYS A 74 -19.16 4.06 18.30
N VAL A 75 -18.21 3.64 17.47
CA VAL A 75 -16.80 3.46 17.84
C VAL A 75 -15.92 4.27 16.90
N PHE A 76 -14.72 4.64 17.35
CA PHE A 76 -13.69 5.28 16.52
C PHE A 76 -12.35 4.58 16.65
N GLU A 77 -11.52 4.77 15.64
CA GLU A 77 -10.17 4.19 15.58
C GLU A 77 -9.11 5.18 16.04
N SER A 78 -8.11 4.67 16.74
CA SER A 78 -6.98 5.40 17.28
C SER A 78 -5.71 4.58 17.08
N THR A 79 -4.66 5.23 16.59
CA THR A 79 -3.33 4.63 16.45
C THR A 79 -2.57 4.58 17.78
N GLU A 80 -3.03 5.32 18.78
CA GLU A 80 -2.41 5.39 20.10
C GLU A 80 -3.28 4.68 21.13
N GLU A 81 -2.64 3.82 21.94
CA GLU A 81 -3.26 3.25 23.13
C GLU A 81 -3.41 4.35 24.20
N LYS A 82 -4.65 4.69 24.49
CA LYS A 82 -4.99 5.64 25.55
C LYS A 82 -4.87 4.95 26.90
N ASN A 83 -3.84 5.29 27.66
CA ASN A 83 -3.62 4.84 29.05
C ASN A 83 -4.61 5.46 30.06
N ASP A 84 -5.80 5.87 29.62
CA ASP A 84 -6.74 6.59 30.47
C ASP A 84 -7.50 5.62 31.36
N THR A 85 -7.00 5.44 32.59
CA THR A 85 -7.54 4.56 33.66
C THR A 85 -9.04 4.74 34.00
N LYS A 86 -9.72 5.73 33.39
CA LYS A 86 -11.14 6.02 33.60
C LYS A 86 -12.04 5.68 32.41
N LYS A 87 -11.50 5.31 31.26
CA LYS A 87 -12.29 4.91 30.08
C LYS A 87 -12.37 3.39 29.99
N GLU A 88 -13.42 2.91 29.32
CA GLU A 88 -13.60 1.48 29.02
C GLU A 88 -12.31 0.88 28.44
N ASP A 89 -12.05 -0.39 28.75
CA ASP A 89 -10.87 -1.09 28.27
C ASP A 89 -10.74 -0.92 26.74
N PRO A 90 -9.58 -0.47 26.23
CA PRO A 90 -9.38 -0.31 24.78
C PRO A 90 -9.70 -1.64 24.10
N VAL A 91 -10.57 -1.60 23.10
CA VAL A 91 -10.82 -2.76 22.26
C VAL A 91 -9.85 -2.67 21.10
N ILE A 92 -9.11 -3.73 20.78
CA ILE A 92 -8.36 -3.73 19.53
C ILE A 92 -9.41 -3.73 18.41
N VAL A 93 -9.38 -2.75 17.51
CA VAL A 93 -10.19 -2.71 16.29
C VAL A 93 -9.27 -2.33 15.16
N ASN A 94 -9.46 -2.93 13.99
CA ASN A 94 -8.73 -2.51 12.81
C ASN A 94 -9.68 -2.70 11.63
N TYR A 95 -10.32 -1.64 11.20
CA TYR A 95 -11.21 -1.68 10.06
C TYR A 95 -10.36 -1.77 8.79
N GLU A 96 -10.44 -2.93 8.15
CA GLU A 96 -9.99 -3.10 6.78
C GLU A 96 -11.23 -3.47 5.96
N PRO A 97 -11.48 -2.81 4.82
CA PRO A 97 -12.56 -3.22 3.94
C PRO A 97 -12.38 -4.70 3.59
N VAL A 98 -13.47 -5.46 3.64
CA VAL A 98 -13.51 -6.91 3.39
C VAL A 98 -12.76 -7.27 2.10
N SER A 99 -12.90 -6.44 1.08
CA SER A 99 -12.25 -6.64 -0.21
C SER A 99 -10.70 -6.67 -0.18
N TYR A 100 -10.07 -6.08 0.83
CA TYR A 100 -8.61 -6.04 1.03
C TYR A 100 -8.13 -6.94 2.20
N GLY A 101 -9.05 -7.41 3.03
CA GLY A 101 -8.77 -8.02 4.33
C GLY A 101 -7.94 -9.30 4.35
N TYR A 102 -7.93 -10.11 3.28
CA TYR A 102 -7.27 -11.43 3.27
C TYR A 102 -5.78 -11.38 3.68
N PHE A 103 -5.03 -10.36 3.25
CA PHE A 103 -3.61 -10.23 3.61
C PHE A 103 -3.40 -9.70 5.02
N HIS A 104 -4.31 -8.86 5.52
CA HIS A 104 -4.20 -8.17 6.80
C HIS A 104 -4.63 -9.07 7.97
N PHE A 105 -5.64 -9.92 7.77
CA PHE A 105 -6.24 -10.70 8.85
C PHE A 105 -5.40 -11.90 9.31
N ASN A 106 -4.53 -12.44 8.44
CA ASN A 106 -3.71 -13.60 8.79
C ASN A 106 -2.48 -13.28 9.66
N ASN A 107 -2.06 -12.01 9.74
CA ASN A 107 -0.80 -11.63 10.40
C ASN A 107 -0.97 -10.65 11.57
N GLY A 108 -2.21 -10.21 11.87
CA GLY A 108 -2.51 -9.29 12.97
C GLY A 108 -2.94 -9.98 14.26
N GLN A 109 -2.87 -9.26 15.38
CA GLN A 109 -3.55 -9.69 16.60
C GLN A 109 -5.07 -9.74 16.36
N THR A 110 -5.73 -10.77 16.88
CA THR A 110 -7.18 -10.87 16.81
C THR A 110 -7.78 -9.73 17.63
N PRO A 111 -8.59 -8.86 17.03
CA PRO A 111 -9.22 -7.75 17.73
C PRO A 111 -10.16 -8.27 18.81
N THR A 112 -10.43 -7.42 19.79
CA THR A 112 -11.50 -7.68 20.75
C THR A 112 -12.87 -7.52 20.08
N ILE A 113 -12.99 -6.53 19.18
CA ILE A 113 -14.19 -6.26 18.40
C ILE A 113 -13.84 -6.15 16.91
N ILE A 114 -14.53 -6.92 16.08
CA ILE A 114 -14.41 -7.02 14.62
C ILE A 114 -15.49 -6.12 14.02
N LEU A 115 -15.08 -5.10 13.27
CA LEU A 115 -15.98 -4.13 12.63
C LEU A 115 -16.46 -4.63 11.27
N GLU A 116 -15.57 -5.27 10.51
CA GLU A 116 -15.92 -5.84 9.22
C GLU A 116 -16.93 -6.98 9.36
N SER A 117 -17.90 -7.03 8.45
CA SER A 117 -18.91 -8.09 8.43
C SER A 117 -19.21 -8.49 6.99
N CYS A 118 -19.64 -9.73 6.79
CA CYS A 118 -20.01 -10.29 5.50
C CYS A 118 -21.53 -10.38 5.36
N SER A 119 -22.06 -10.20 4.16
CA SER A 119 -23.41 -10.66 3.89
C SER A 119 -23.49 -12.18 4.08
N LYS A 120 -24.66 -12.65 4.52
CA LYS A 120 -24.88 -14.08 4.76
C LYS A 120 -24.67 -14.90 3.49
N GLU A 121 -25.06 -14.33 2.37
CA GLU A 121 -24.94 -14.89 1.03
C GLU A 121 -23.47 -15.06 0.63
N GLU A 122 -22.64 -14.01 0.76
CA GLU A 122 -21.22 -14.11 0.41
C GLU A 122 -20.41 -14.99 1.39
N ALA A 123 -20.75 -14.98 2.67
CA ALA A 123 -20.13 -15.85 3.67
C ALA A 123 -20.41 -17.34 3.36
N ALA A 124 -21.62 -17.68 2.91
CA ALA A 124 -21.96 -19.04 2.50
C ALA A 124 -21.20 -19.52 1.24
N LEU A 125 -20.73 -18.58 0.42
CA LEU A 125 -19.93 -18.84 -0.78
C LEU A 125 -18.42 -18.81 -0.53
N GLU A 126 -17.97 -18.57 0.70
CA GLU A 126 -16.55 -18.38 1.05
C GLU A 126 -15.85 -17.28 0.21
N LYS A 127 -16.62 -16.28 -0.23
CA LYS A 127 -16.12 -15.16 -1.04
C LYS A 127 -15.73 -13.92 -0.23
N CYS A 128 -16.25 -13.85 0.98
CA CYS A 128 -16.05 -12.75 1.90
C CYS A 128 -15.12 -13.19 3.04
N TYR A 129 -14.17 -12.33 3.38
CA TYR A 129 -13.15 -12.58 4.40
C TYR A 129 -13.29 -11.53 5.49
N THR A 130 -13.54 -11.97 6.72
CA THR A 130 -13.38 -11.16 7.94
C THR A 130 -12.29 -11.77 8.79
N ARG A 131 -11.88 -11.08 9.85
CA ARG A 131 -11.17 -11.77 10.95
C ARG A 131 -12.06 -12.87 11.53
N GLU A 132 -11.42 -13.93 12.03
CA GLU A 132 -12.15 -15.05 12.62
C GLU A 132 -12.78 -14.64 13.95
N CYS A 133 -14.09 -14.87 14.09
CA CYS A 133 -14.81 -14.73 15.35
C CYS A 133 -15.03 -16.11 16.00
N SER A 134 -15.08 -16.16 17.32
CA SER A 134 -15.47 -17.34 18.09
C SER A 134 -16.81 -17.14 18.83
N LYS A 135 -17.21 -15.89 19.06
CA LYS A 135 -18.44 -15.52 19.77
C LYS A 135 -19.08 -14.29 19.15
N ASN A 136 -20.40 -14.13 19.35
CA ASN A 136 -21.16 -13.00 18.83
C ASN A 136 -20.66 -11.64 19.34
N GLU A 137 -20.18 -11.59 20.59
CA GLU A 137 -19.71 -10.36 21.23
C GLU A 137 -18.41 -9.82 20.61
N GLN A 138 -17.70 -10.66 19.83
CA GLN A 138 -16.52 -10.23 19.08
C GLN A 138 -16.90 -9.55 17.76
N CYS A 139 -18.13 -9.72 17.27
CA CYS A 139 -18.60 -9.06 16.07
C CYS A 139 -19.37 -7.81 16.46
N PHE A 140 -19.02 -6.65 15.90
CA PHE A 140 -19.76 -5.42 16.17
C PHE A 140 -21.23 -5.53 15.72
N SER A 141 -21.49 -6.28 14.64
CA SER A 141 -22.84 -6.63 14.17
C SER A 141 -23.65 -7.52 15.12
N GLY A 142 -23.01 -8.10 16.14
CA GLY A 142 -23.59 -9.03 17.12
C GLY A 142 -23.84 -10.45 16.59
N VAL A 143 -23.33 -10.80 15.40
CA VAL A 143 -23.56 -12.11 14.77
C VAL A 143 -22.25 -12.73 14.30
N CYS A 144 -21.82 -13.78 14.97
CA CYS A 144 -20.71 -14.65 14.56
C CYS A 144 -21.26 -15.98 14.04
N GLN A 145 -21.00 -16.32 12.78
CA GLN A 145 -21.44 -17.58 12.19
C GLN A 145 -20.32 -18.19 11.36
N ASN A 146 -20.02 -19.47 11.60
CA ASN A 146 -18.94 -20.19 10.90
C ASN A 146 -17.60 -19.46 10.94
N LYS A 147 -17.29 -18.84 12.09
CA LYS A 147 -16.11 -17.98 12.32
C LYS A 147 -16.07 -16.68 11.53
N VAL A 148 -17.15 -16.26 10.89
CA VAL A 148 -17.24 -15.01 10.13
C VAL A 148 -18.26 -14.09 10.81
N CYS A 149 -17.94 -12.79 10.90
CA CYS A 149 -18.91 -11.81 11.37
C CYS A 149 -19.92 -11.53 10.25
N ILE A 150 -21.22 -11.67 10.54
CA ILE A 150 -22.29 -11.52 9.54
C ILE A 150 -22.96 -10.17 9.69
N SER A 151 -23.22 -9.48 8.57
CA SER A 151 -23.92 -8.20 8.55
C SER A 151 -25.36 -8.38 9.05
N ASN A 152 -25.82 -7.45 9.88
CA ASN A 152 -27.11 -7.55 10.55
C ASN A 152 -28.10 -6.54 9.95
N LYS A 153 -29.07 -7.01 9.18
CA LYS A 153 -30.08 -6.14 8.54
C LYS A 153 -30.89 -5.29 9.53
N LYS A 154 -30.99 -5.72 10.80
CA LYS A 154 -31.70 -4.97 11.85
C LYS A 154 -30.84 -3.89 12.50
N SER A 155 -29.52 -4.01 12.38
CA SER A 155 -28.54 -3.09 12.95
C SER A 155 -27.39 -2.96 11.94
N PRO A 156 -27.61 -2.28 10.81
CA PRO A 156 -26.59 -2.13 9.79
C PRO A 156 -25.44 -1.27 10.31
N LEU A 157 -24.24 -1.50 9.77
CA LEU A 157 -23.06 -0.70 10.08
C LEU A 157 -23.00 0.52 9.15
N TYR A 158 -22.81 1.69 9.73
CA TYR A 158 -22.57 2.93 9.02
C TYR A 158 -21.14 3.41 9.27
N ILE A 159 -20.50 3.91 8.21
CA ILE A 159 -19.29 4.71 8.30
C ILE A 159 -19.66 6.19 8.21
N CYS A 160 -19.35 6.94 9.28
CA CYS A 160 -19.65 8.35 9.44
C CYS A 160 -18.35 9.15 9.41
N SER A 161 -18.13 9.93 8.36
CA SER A 161 -16.90 10.71 8.20
C SER A 161 -17.14 12.07 7.56
N ASN A 162 -16.27 13.03 7.85
CA ASN A 162 -16.13 14.29 7.11
C ASN A 162 -14.86 14.29 6.22
N ASP A 163 -14.22 13.14 6.00
CA ASP A 163 -13.16 12.96 5.02
C ASP A 163 -13.74 12.35 3.73
N LYS A 164 -13.76 13.14 2.65
CA LYS A 164 -14.28 12.70 1.35
C LYS A 164 -13.55 11.47 0.82
N SER A 165 -12.27 11.28 1.16
CA SER A 165 -11.48 10.13 0.68
C SER A 165 -11.97 8.77 1.17
N ILE A 166 -12.75 8.76 2.26
CA ILE A 166 -13.40 7.57 2.79
C ILE A 166 -14.56 7.12 1.89
N PHE A 167 -15.23 8.06 1.22
CA PHE A 167 -16.39 7.78 0.38
C PHE A 167 -16.01 7.69 -1.09
N LYS A 168 -16.17 6.50 -1.69
CA LYS A 168 -15.95 6.32 -3.13
C LYS A 168 -17.23 6.68 -3.89
N GLY A 169 -17.08 7.24 -5.09
CA GLY A 169 -18.23 7.54 -5.97
C GLY A 169 -19.08 8.75 -5.56
N VAL A 170 -18.67 9.52 -4.54
CA VAL A 170 -19.28 10.83 -4.25
C VAL A 170 -18.68 11.83 -5.22
N GLU A 171 -19.43 12.18 -6.26
CA GLU A 171 -19.04 13.22 -7.23
C GLU A 171 -18.86 14.58 -6.53
N GLU A 172 -18.12 15.51 -7.14
CA GLU A 172 -17.92 16.86 -6.58
C GLU A 172 -19.21 17.64 -6.37
N ASP A 173 -20.27 17.29 -7.11
CA ASP A 173 -21.56 17.97 -7.04
C ASP A 173 -22.46 17.49 -5.89
N ASP A 174 -22.17 16.33 -5.30
CA ASP A 174 -22.84 15.90 -4.07
C ASP A 174 -22.31 16.76 -2.92
N ILE A 175 -23.21 17.45 -2.22
CA ILE A 175 -22.91 18.41 -1.16
C ILE A 175 -22.30 17.69 0.05
N PHE A 176 -21.03 17.30 -0.07
CA PHE A 176 -20.25 16.75 1.02
C PHE A 176 -19.84 17.89 1.94
N LYS A 177 -20.27 17.81 3.19
CA LYS A 177 -20.00 18.84 4.19
C LYS A 177 -18.79 18.46 5.01
N THR A 178 -17.78 19.32 5.04
CA THR A 178 -16.57 19.14 5.87
C THR A 178 -16.79 19.53 7.33
N ASP A 179 -17.84 20.30 7.63
CA ASP A 179 -18.21 20.81 8.96
C ASP A 179 -19.13 19.88 9.77
N SER A 180 -19.55 18.76 9.17
CA SER A 180 -20.45 17.77 9.76
C SER A 180 -20.10 16.37 9.24
N LEU A 181 -20.53 15.32 9.96
CA LEU A 181 -20.31 13.95 9.51
C LEU A 181 -21.37 13.55 8.47
N THR A 182 -20.89 12.97 7.37
CA THR A 182 -21.75 12.24 6.42
C THR A 182 -21.70 10.76 6.79
N CYS A 183 -22.86 10.12 6.95
CA CYS A 183 -22.96 8.69 7.28
C CYS A 183 -23.50 7.89 6.10
N LYS A 184 -22.79 6.82 5.74
CA LYS A 184 -23.22 5.88 4.69
C LYS A 184 -23.07 4.44 5.17
N LEU A 185 -23.80 3.52 4.55
CA LEU A 185 -23.71 2.09 4.82
C LEU A 185 -22.31 1.57 4.48
N ASP A 186 -21.79 0.71 5.35
CA ASP A 186 -20.50 0.05 5.16
C ASP A 186 -20.54 -1.05 4.08
N GLU A 187 -19.38 -1.60 3.69
CA GLU A 187 -19.28 -2.78 2.82
C GLU A 187 -20.14 -3.95 3.37
N GLU A 188 -20.70 -4.77 2.47
CA GLU A 188 -21.53 -5.94 2.75
C GLU A 188 -22.85 -5.68 3.50
N GLN A 189 -23.23 -4.41 3.71
CA GLN A 189 -24.55 -4.04 4.23
C GLN A 189 -25.60 -4.03 3.13
N VAL A 190 -26.86 -4.34 3.48
CA VAL A 190 -27.97 -4.30 2.52
C VAL A 190 -28.33 -2.86 2.18
N CYS A 191 -28.34 -2.52 0.90
CA CYS A 191 -28.58 -1.18 0.37
C CYS A 191 -29.77 -1.18 -0.60
N LYS A 192 -30.29 0.02 -0.91
CA LYS A 192 -31.30 0.21 -1.95
C LYS A 192 -30.67 0.80 -3.20
N ASP A 193 -29.82 1.81 -3.01
CA ASP A 193 -29.21 2.59 -4.08
C ASP A 193 -27.69 2.79 -3.83
N ASP A 194 -26.94 3.11 -4.89
CA ASP A 194 -25.49 3.37 -4.81
C ASP A 194 -25.14 4.49 -3.82
N SER A 195 -26.03 5.48 -3.67
CA SER A 195 -25.86 6.63 -2.78
C SER A 195 -25.87 6.26 -1.30
N ASP A 196 -26.52 5.15 -0.92
CA ASP A 196 -26.57 4.64 0.44
C ASP A 196 -25.19 4.15 0.91
N CYS A 197 -24.36 3.68 -0.02
CA CYS A 197 -23.12 2.96 0.26
C CYS A 197 -21.92 3.90 0.38
N GLY A 198 -21.09 3.68 1.39
CA GLY A 198 -19.82 4.40 1.57
C GLY A 198 -18.84 4.13 0.43
N CYS A 199 -18.91 2.93 -0.16
CA CYS A 199 -18.14 2.54 -1.33
C CYS A 199 -18.71 3.03 -2.67
N GLY A 200 -19.88 3.71 -2.66
CA GLY A 200 -20.54 4.26 -3.84
C GLY A 200 -21.10 3.22 -4.82
N SER A 201 -21.31 1.98 -4.39
CA SER A 201 -21.91 0.95 -5.24
C SER A 201 -22.73 -0.06 -4.45
N CYS A 202 -23.98 -0.22 -4.87
CA CYS A 202 -24.99 -1.14 -4.37
C CYS A 202 -25.27 -2.21 -5.43
N LYS A 203 -24.79 -3.44 -5.19
CA LYS A 203 -24.82 -4.52 -6.18
C LYS A 203 -25.73 -5.66 -5.74
N ASN A 204 -26.41 -6.25 -6.71
CA ASN A 204 -27.20 -7.45 -6.48
C ASN A 204 -26.29 -8.69 -6.45
N VAL A 205 -26.22 -9.34 -5.30
CA VAL A 205 -25.55 -10.62 -5.06
C VAL A 205 -26.62 -11.60 -4.55
N ASP A 206 -26.88 -12.67 -5.30
CA ASP A 206 -27.87 -13.71 -4.97
C ASP A 206 -29.27 -13.18 -4.55
N ASN A 207 -29.79 -12.21 -5.30
CA ASN A 207 -31.07 -11.53 -5.07
C ASN A 207 -31.10 -10.57 -3.87
N THR A 208 -29.94 -10.26 -3.27
CA THR A 208 -29.81 -9.22 -2.24
C THR A 208 -28.93 -8.10 -2.75
N GLN A 209 -29.41 -6.86 -2.67
CA GLN A 209 -28.60 -5.69 -2.95
C GLN A 209 -27.72 -5.36 -1.74
N ILE A 210 -26.39 -5.37 -1.93
CA ILE A 210 -25.40 -5.10 -0.89
C ILE A 210 -24.38 -4.06 -1.34
N CYS A 211 -23.84 -3.29 -0.39
CA CYS A 211 -22.75 -2.37 -0.64
C CYS A 211 -21.48 -3.14 -0.95
N SER A 212 -20.97 -3.06 -2.17
CA SER A 212 -19.83 -3.88 -2.59
C SER A 212 -18.86 -3.04 -3.41
N LEU A 213 -17.59 -3.05 -3.00
CA LEU A 213 -16.56 -2.33 -3.73
C LEU A 213 -16.54 -2.76 -5.19
N GLN A 214 -16.64 -1.81 -6.11
CA GLN A 214 -16.25 -2.08 -7.48
C GLN A 214 -14.75 -2.40 -7.48
N LYS A 215 -14.43 -3.68 -7.57
CA LYS A 215 -13.12 -4.14 -8.02
C LYS A 215 -12.94 -3.58 -9.42
N THR A 216 -12.38 -2.38 -9.51
CA THR A 216 -11.71 -1.94 -10.72
C THR A 216 -10.73 -3.05 -11.00
N LYS A 217 -10.91 -3.72 -12.15
CA LYS A 217 -9.99 -4.78 -12.54
C LYS A 217 -8.63 -4.11 -12.68
N ASN A 218 -7.78 -4.18 -11.65
CA ASN A 218 -6.39 -3.73 -11.65
C ASN A 218 -5.51 -4.59 -12.57
N LEU A 219 -6.10 -5.11 -13.66
CA LEU A 219 -5.45 -5.85 -14.73
C LEU A 219 -4.23 -5.05 -15.22
N THR A 220 -4.37 -3.72 -15.31
CA THR A 220 -3.28 -2.80 -15.66
C THR A 220 -2.08 -2.88 -14.73
N PHE A 221 -2.26 -3.01 -13.40
CA PHE A 221 -1.14 -3.09 -12.47
C PHE A 221 -0.36 -4.40 -12.62
N THR A 222 -1.05 -5.54 -12.70
CA THR A 222 -0.41 -6.84 -12.93
C THR A 222 0.33 -6.87 -14.27
N PHE A 223 -0.24 -6.26 -15.32
CA PHE A 223 0.42 -6.10 -16.61
C PHE A 223 1.69 -5.22 -16.51
N ILE A 224 1.64 -4.08 -15.80
CA ILE A 224 2.80 -3.20 -15.61
C ILE A 224 3.92 -3.91 -14.85
N CYS A 225 3.60 -4.60 -13.75
CA CYS A 225 4.60 -5.39 -13.01
C CYS A 225 5.23 -6.49 -13.88
N GLY A 226 4.43 -7.15 -14.73
CA GLY A 226 4.91 -8.13 -15.69
C GLY A 226 5.88 -7.54 -16.72
N ILE A 227 5.56 -6.36 -17.27
CA ILE A 227 6.44 -5.64 -18.22
C ILE A 227 7.75 -5.24 -17.55
N MET A 228 7.70 -4.70 -16.32
CA MET A 228 8.90 -4.32 -15.56
C MET A 228 9.79 -5.53 -15.28
N ALA A 229 9.22 -6.67 -14.88
CA ALA A 229 9.98 -7.90 -14.66
C ALA A 229 10.67 -8.38 -15.96
N CYS A 230 9.96 -8.33 -17.10
CA CYS A 230 10.54 -8.69 -18.40
C CYS A 230 11.69 -7.75 -18.79
N ALA A 231 11.52 -6.43 -18.60
CA ALA A 231 12.56 -5.44 -18.86
C ALA A 231 13.82 -5.68 -18.01
N PHE A 232 13.65 -6.00 -16.73
CA PHE A 232 14.75 -6.37 -15.83
C PHE A 232 15.49 -7.63 -16.31
N ILE A 233 14.78 -8.65 -16.78
CA ILE A 233 15.39 -9.88 -17.31
C ILE A 233 16.21 -9.56 -18.58
N VAL A 234 15.64 -8.79 -19.51
CA VAL A 234 16.33 -8.38 -20.75
C VAL A 234 17.56 -7.54 -20.44
N PHE A 235 17.44 -6.59 -19.51
CA PHE A 235 18.56 -5.78 -19.05
C PHE A 235 19.66 -6.64 -18.42
N TYR A 236 19.30 -7.59 -17.56
CA TYR A 236 20.25 -8.52 -16.94
C TYR A 236 20.97 -9.41 -17.97
N ILE A 237 20.25 -9.96 -18.95
CA ILE A 237 20.84 -10.76 -20.03
C ILE A 237 21.79 -9.92 -20.88
N SER A 238 21.40 -8.69 -21.20
CA SER A 238 22.20 -7.75 -21.99
C SER A 238 23.47 -7.34 -21.25
N TRP A 239 23.34 -7.00 -19.95
CA TRP A 239 24.46 -6.71 -19.07
C TRP A 239 25.44 -7.88 -19.02
N LYS A 240 24.94 -9.09 -18.77
CA LYS A 240 25.77 -10.31 -18.69
C LYS A 240 26.50 -10.59 -20.00
N SER A 241 25.83 -10.36 -21.13
CA SER A 241 26.43 -10.47 -22.46
C SER A 241 27.55 -9.44 -22.68
N CYS A 242 27.34 -8.18 -22.30
CA CYS A 242 28.36 -7.13 -22.36
C CYS A 242 29.60 -7.46 -21.50
N ILE A 243 29.40 -7.99 -20.29
CA ILE A 243 30.50 -8.45 -19.43
C ILE A 243 31.28 -9.60 -20.09
N ASN A 244 30.59 -10.60 -20.64
CA ASN A 244 31.25 -11.72 -21.30
C ASN A 244 32.07 -11.30 -22.52
N ILE A 245 31.60 -10.31 -23.30
CA ILE A 245 32.34 -9.76 -24.44
C ILE A 245 33.62 -9.07 -23.95
N LYS A 246 33.53 -8.22 -22.90
CA LYS A 246 34.71 -7.58 -22.30
C LYS A 246 35.72 -8.61 -21.81
N HIS A 247 35.26 -9.66 -21.11
CA HIS A 247 36.14 -10.73 -20.62
C HIS A 247 36.84 -11.49 -21.75
N ARG A 248 36.13 -11.81 -22.84
CA ARG A 248 36.74 -12.44 -24.02
C ARG A 248 37.79 -11.54 -24.68
N LYS A 249 37.56 -10.22 -24.72
CA LYS A 249 38.54 -9.26 -25.24
C LYS A 249 39.79 -9.22 -24.35
N THR A 250 39.61 -9.09 -23.03
CA THR A 250 40.72 -9.14 -22.07
C THR A 250 41.54 -10.43 -22.16
N GLN A 251 40.89 -11.58 -22.35
CA GLN A 251 41.60 -12.85 -22.57
C GLN A 251 42.40 -12.88 -23.87
N LYS A 252 41.87 -12.30 -24.96
CA LYS A 252 42.62 -12.19 -26.23
C LYS A 252 43.82 -11.26 -26.08
N ASP A 253 43.63 -10.10 -25.45
CA ASP A 253 44.71 -9.11 -25.23
C ASP A 253 45.81 -9.71 -24.33
N LEU A 254 45.44 -10.45 -23.29
CA LEU A 254 46.39 -11.21 -22.46
C LEU A 254 47.11 -12.30 -23.24
N LYS A 255 46.42 -13.07 -24.10
CA LYS A 255 47.04 -14.11 -24.93
C LYS A 255 48.10 -13.52 -25.87
N ILE A 256 47.76 -12.44 -26.57
CA ILE A 256 48.71 -11.74 -27.47
C ILE A 256 49.92 -11.25 -26.68
N LYS A 257 49.71 -10.66 -25.50
CA LYS A 257 50.80 -10.22 -24.63
C LYS A 257 51.75 -11.37 -24.26
N TYR A 258 51.22 -12.53 -23.86
CA TYR A 258 52.04 -13.70 -23.53
C TYR A 258 52.79 -14.27 -24.75
N GLU A 259 52.15 -14.32 -25.92
CA GLU A 259 52.80 -14.76 -27.17
C GLU A 259 53.95 -13.83 -27.58
N MET A 260 53.80 -12.52 -27.39
CA MET A 260 54.88 -11.55 -27.61
C MET A 260 56.04 -11.77 -26.62
N GLU A 261 55.75 -11.87 -25.33
CA GLU A 261 56.77 -12.13 -24.29
C GLU A 261 57.53 -13.45 -24.54
N GLU A 262 56.85 -14.50 -24.99
CA GLU A 262 57.47 -15.79 -25.35
C GLU A 262 58.36 -15.69 -26.59
N ALA A 263 57.93 -14.96 -27.63
CA ALA A 263 58.74 -14.72 -28.83
C ALA A 263 60.04 -13.96 -28.50
N PHE A 264 59.97 -12.96 -27.61
CA PHE A 264 61.16 -12.25 -27.11
C PHE A 264 62.11 -13.17 -26.35
N LEU A 265 61.59 -14.05 -25.48
CA LEU A 265 62.41 -14.97 -24.70
C LEU A 265 63.06 -16.08 -25.56
N ASN A 266 62.36 -16.62 -26.56
CA ASN A 266 62.89 -17.66 -27.44
C ASN A 266 63.98 -17.14 -28.40
N HIS A 267 63.93 -15.86 -28.79
CA HIS A 267 64.97 -15.25 -29.64
C HIS A 267 66.34 -15.08 -28.95
N HIS A 268 66.40 -15.13 -27.61
CA HIS A 268 67.66 -15.05 -26.89
C HIS A 268 68.60 -16.26 -27.07
N ASN A 269 68.13 -17.36 -27.69
CA ASN A 269 68.94 -18.55 -27.93
C ASN A 269 69.49 -18.68 -29.37
N SER A 270 69.13 -17.76 -30.28
CA SER A 270 69.74 -17.66 -31.62
C SER A 270 70.50 -16.33 -31.74
N ARG A 271 71.82 -16.36 -31.89
CA ARG A 271 72.70 -15.18 -32.00
C ARG A 271 72.56 -14.37 -33.31
N ASN A 272 71.36 -14.26 -33.87
CA ASN A 272 71.09 -13.33 -34.96
C ASN A 272 70.03 -12.34 -34.48
N TYR A 273 70.50 -11.17 -34.06
CA TYR A 273 69.66 -10.01 -33.83
C TYR A 273 69.10 -9.57 -35.18
N VAL A 274 67.77 -9.55 -35.32
CA VAL A 274 67.11 -8.77 -36.36
C VAL A 274 66.99 -7.37 -35.79
N GLU A 275 67.73 -6.40 -36.34
CA GLU A 275 67.44 -4.99 -36.10
C GLU A 275 66.00 -4.74 -36.56
N LEU A 276 65.12 -4.44 -35.61
CA LEU A 276 63.81 -3.92 -35.94
C LEU A 276 64.06 -2.55 -36.58
N GLU A 277 63.69 -2.39 -37.85
CA GLU A 277 63.58 -1.08 -38.46
C GLU A 277 62.76 -0.19 -37.52
N ASP A 278 63.22 1.05 -37.35
CA ASP A 278 62.58 2.07 -36.53
C ASP A 278 61.08 2.08 -36.86
N VAL A 279 60.28 1.54 -35.94
CA VAL A 279 58.83 1.61 -36.05
C VAL A 279 58.49 3.08 -35.84
N ASP A 280 58.08 3.75 -36.92
CA ASP A 280 57.62 5.14 -36.90
C ASP A 280 56.82 5.39 -35.62
N ASP A 281 57.28 6.34 -34.81
CA ASP A 281 56.70 6.67 -33.51
C ASP A 281 55.18 6.73 -33.64
N TYR A 282 54.51 5.76 -33.03
CA TYR A 282 53.07 5.69 -33.00
C TYR A 282 52.56 6.96 -32.30
N ASP A 283 52.06 7.95 -33.06
CA ASP A 283 51.66 9.25 -32.52
C ASP A 283 50.39 9.09 -31.66
N ILE A 284 50.62 8.81 -30.38
CA ILE A 284 49.60 8.69 -29.34
C ILE A 284 48.69 9.93 -29.28
N ASN A 285 49.16 11.10 -29.73
CA ASN A 285 48.35 12.32 -29.71
C ASN A 285 47.29 12.34 -30.83
N GLU A 286 47.53 11.69 -31.96
CA GLU A 286 46.56 11.58 -33.05
C GLU A 286 45.38 10.67 -32.66
N GLU A 287 45.67 9.54 -32.00
CA GLU A 287 44.67 8.62 -31.45
C GLU A 287 43.84 9.28 -30.34
N LYS A 288 44.47 10.05 -29.44
CA LYS A 288 43.73 10.81 -28.40
C LYS A 288 42.77 11.85 -28.99
N LYS A 289 43.10 12.45 -30.14
CA LYS A 289 42.19 13.37 -30.84
C LYS A 289 40.99 12.63 -31.43
N LYS A 290 41.19 11.46 -32.05
CA LYS A 290 40.09 10.62 -32.58
C LYS A 290 39.14 10.18 -31.46
N PHE A 291 39.67 9.84 -30.28
CA PHE A 291 38.85 9.42 -29.14
C PHE A 291 38.01 10.56 -28.54
N LYS A 292 38.53 11.80 -28.51
CA LYS A 292 37.75 12.98 -28.08
C LYS A 292 36.60 13.29 -29.04
N TYR A 293 36.78 13.07 -30.34
CA TYR A 293 35.75 13.33 -31.35
C TYR A 293 34.56 12.36 -31.25
N TYR A 294 34.80 11.10 -30.84
CA TYR A 294 33.72 10.11 -30.65
C TYR A 294 32.87 10.36 -29.39
N ASN A 295 33.44 10.98 -28.35
CA ASN A 295 32.72 11.28 -27.11
C ASN A 295 31.97 12.61 -27.14
N SER A 296 32.05 13.40 -28.21
CA SER A 296 31.28 14.65 -28.36
C SER A 296 29.95 14.46 -29.11
N PHE A 297 29.58 13.22 -29.47
CA PHE A 297 28.34 12.88 -30.20
C PHE A 297 27.39 11.95 -29.42
N ASN A 298 27.66 11.70 -28.14
CA ASN A 298 26.72 11.15 -27.15
C ASN A 298 26.49 12.18 -26.05
#